data_AF-G9FIB5-F1
#
_entry.id   AF-G9FIB5-F1
#
_cell.length_a   1.000
_cell.length_b   1.000
_cell.length_c   1.000
_cell.angle_alpha   90.00
_cell.angle_beta   90.00
_cell.angle_gamma   90.00
#
_symmetry.space_group_name_H-M   'P 1'
#
loop_
_entity.id
_entity.type
_entity.pdbx_description
1 polymer ?
#
loop_
_entity_poly.entity_id
_entity_poly.type
_entity_poly.pdbx_seq_one_letter_code
_entity_poly.pdbx_strand_id
1 'polypeptide(L)'
;MAPRFKLNILWLENELGIAIDQIQSGEQIPLTDYFFWPKSDTWDQIRRELETKPWILTKEKAQLLNATATIMNQWQNSMNKTVK
;
A
#
# COMPACT_ATOMS: atom_id res chain seq x y z
N MET A 1 -10.34 19.96 -5.63
CA MET A 1 -10.25 19.08 -4.45
C MET A 1 -9.10 18.13 -4.71
N ALA A 2 -8.11 18.00 -3.83
CA ALA A 2 -7.03 17.04 -4.00
C ALA A 2 -7.58 15.60 -3.91
N PRO A 3 -7.13 14.66 -4.74
CA PRO A 3 -7.53 13.26 -4.63
C PRO A 3 -7.13 12.71 -3.26
N ARG A 4 -8.05 12.04 -2.57
CA ARG A 4 -7.73 11.36 -1.31
C ARG A 4 -7.39 9.91 -1.62
N PHE A 5 -6.21 9.45 -1.24
CA PHE A 5 -5.83 8.06 -1.43
C PHE A 5 -6.13 7.23 -0.18
N LYS A 6 -6.45 5.95 -0.38
CA LYS A 6 -6.72 4.98 0.68
C LYS A 6 -5.88 3.73 0.44
N LEU A 7 -5.25 3.23 1.50
CA LEU A 7 -4.56 1.94 1.49
C LEU A 7 -5.54 0.86 1.90
N ASN A 8 -5.68 -0.16 1.05
CA ASN A 8 -6.42 -1.37 1.35
C ASN A 8 -5.43 -2.45 1.76
N ILE A 9 -5.70 -3.09 2.90
CA ILE A 9 -4.79 -4.05 3.52
C ILE A 9 -5.52 -5.38 3.65
N LEU A 10 -4.91 -6.44 3.13
CA LEU A 10 -5.36 -7.81 3.30
C LEU A 10 -4.35 -8.53 4.20
N TRP A 11 -4.77 -8.80 5.44
CA TRP A 11 -3.94 -9.45 6.44
C TRP A 11 -4.22 -10.95 6.44
N LEU A 12 -3.27 -11.75 5.96
CA LEU A 12 -3.37 -13.21 5.93
C LEU A 12 -2.34 -13.81 6.90
N GLU A 13 -2.48 -15.12 7.16
CA GLU A 13 -1.60 -15.83 8.10
C GLU A 13 -0.13 -15.78 7.68
N ASN A 14 0.13 -15.96 6.39
CA ASN A 14 1.51 -16.04 5.85
C ASN A 14 1.83 -14.91 4.86
N GLU A 15 0.85 -14.06 4.56
CA GLU A 15 0.96 -13.06 3.50
C GLU A 15 0.33 -11.74 3.90
N LEU A 16 0.84 -10.65 3.33
CA LEU A 16 0.30 -9.32 3.46
C LEU A 16 0.01 -8.77 2.06
N GLY A 17 -1.27 -8.59 1.75
CA GLY A 17 -1.72 -7.91 0.54
C GLY A 17 -1.88 -6.42 0.77
N ILE A 18 -1.36 -5.58 -0.11
CA ILE A 18 -1.57 -4.12 -0.07
C ILE A 18 -1.99 -3.63 -1.46
N ALA A 19 -3.05 -2.82 -1.49
CA ALA A 19 -3.51 -2.10 -2.67
C ALA A 19 -3.80 -0.62 -2.34
N ILE A 20 -3.87 0.24 -3.34
CA ILE A 20 -4.19 1.65 -3.19
C ILE A 20 -5.43 1.97 -4.02
N ASP A 21 -6.35 2.71 -3.42
CA ASP A 21 -7.53 3.24 -4.09
C ASP A 21 -7.53 4.76 -4.02
N GLN A 22 -8.06 5.36 -5.08
CA GLN A 22 -8.32 6.78 -5.17
C GLN A 22 -9.78 7.05 -4.79
N ILE A 23 -9.98 7.99 -3.85
CA ILE A 23 -11.29 8.50 -3.49
C ILE A 23 -11.54 9.78 -4.30
N GLN A 24 -12.51 9.71 -5.20
CA GLN A 24 -12.94 10.83 -6.03
C GLN A 24 -14.46 10.95 -5.98
N SER A 25 -14.96 12.16 -5.68
CA SER A 25 -16.40 12.44 -5.61
C SER A 25 -17.22 11.51 -4.69
N GLY A 26 -16.56 10.90 -3.68
CA GLY A 26 -17.19 9.95 -2.76
C GLY A 26 -17.13 8.49 -3.22
N GLU A 27 -16.64 8.22 -4.43
CA GLU A 27 -16.44 6.87 -4.95
C GLU A 27 -15.00 6.40 -4.74
N GLN A 28 -14.85 5.09 -4.54
CA GLN A 28 -13.56 4.41 -4.37
C GLN A 28 -13.18 3.76 -5.70
N ILE A 29 -12.11 4.25 -6.32
CA ILE A 29 -11.61 3.80 -7.62
C ILE A 29 -10.29 3.05 -7.38
N PRO A 30 -10.20 1.75 -7.70
CA PRO A 30 -8.97 0.99 -7.55
C PRO A 30 -7.84 1.61 -8.39
N LEU A 31 -6.73 1.95 -7.73
CA LEU A 31 -5.58 2.57 -8.39
C LEU A 31 -4.48 1.56 -8.72
N THR A 32 -4.35 0.52 -7.89
CA THR A 32 -3.41 -0.58 -8.06
C THR A 32 -4.07 -1.91 -7.73
N ASP A 33 -3.54 -2.99 -8.29
CA ASP A 33 -3.86 -4.34 -7.84
C ASP A 33 -3.32 -4.60 -6.42
N TYR A 34 -3.71 -5.73 -5.84
CA TYR A 34 -3.14 -6.22 -4.59
C TYR A 34 -1.76 -6.83 -4.82
N PHE A 35 -0.77 -6.29 -4.13
CA PHE A 35 0.59 -6.79 -4.10
C PHE A 35 0.86 -7.57 -2.82
N PHE A 36 1.43 -8.77 -2.94
CA PHE A 36 1.54 -9.72 -1.84
C PHE A 36 2.99 -9.88 -1.35
N TRP A 37 3.21 -9.53 -0.08
CA TRP A 37 4.46 -9.78 0.63
C TRP A 37 4.35 -11.10 1.43
N PRO A 38 5.42 -11.93 1.52
CA PRO A 38 6.78 -11.73 1.01
C PRO A 38 7.02 -12.30 -0.41
N LYS A 39 5.98 -12.74 -1.13
CA LYS A 39 6.12 -13.34 -2.46
C LYS A 39 6.72 -12.37 -3.48
N SER A 40 6.39 -11.08 -3.38
CA SER A 40 6.96 -10.00 -4.18
C SER A 40 7.30 -8.79 -3.32
N ASP A 41 8.18 -7.92 -3.84
CA ASP A 41 8.47 -6.64 -3.20
C ASP A 41 7.30 -5.66 -3.38
N THR A 42 6.32 -5.77 -2.48
CA THR A 42 5.12 -4.92 -2.44
C THR A 42 5.46 -3.42 -2.41
N TRP A 43 6.53 -3.02 -1.73
CA TRP A 43 6.89 -1.60 -1.62
C TRP A 43 7.43 -1.07 -2.95
N ASP A 44 8.32 -1.81 -3.60
CA ASP A 44 8.86 -1.43 -4.91
C ASP A 44 7.78 -1.45 -6.01
N GLN A 45 6.86 -2.42 -5.97
CA GLN A 45 5.72 -2.49 -6.89
C GLN A 45 4.79 -1.28 -6.75
N ILE A 46 4.40 -0.91 -5.53
CA ILE A 46 3.61 0.30 -5.27
C ILE A 46 4.35 1.55 -5.75
N ARG A 47 5.65 1.64 -5.49
CA ARG A 47 6.47 2.77 -5.94
C ARG A 47 6.44 2.90 -7.47
N ARG A 48 6.70 1.82 -8.21
CA ARG A 48 6.66 1.82 -9.67
C ARG A 48 5.29 2.22 -10.20
N GLU A 49 4.22 1.66 -9.61
CA GLU A 49 2.86 2.02 -9.98
C GLU A 49 2.55 3.51 -9.77
N LEU A 50 3.04 4.11 -8.68
CA LEU A 50 2.88 5.54 -8.43
C LEU A 50 3.77 6.39 -9.35
N GLU A 51 4.96 5.93 -9.73
CA GLU A 51 5.85 6.61 -10.68
C GLU A 51 5.23 6.73 -12.08
N THR A 52 4.45 5.74 -12.52
CA THR A 52 3.72 5.80 -13.81
C THR A 52 2.60 6.85 -13.84
N LYS A 53 2.20 7.41 -12.69
CA LYS A 53 1.06 8.33 -12.54
C LYS A 53 1.57 9.75 -12.22
N PRO A 54 1.84 10.59 -13.24
CA PRO A 54 2.42 11.93 -13.06
C PRO A 54 1.47 12.94 -12.41
N TRP A 55 0.17 12.66 -12.42
CA TRP A 55 -0.87 13.49 -11.80
C TRP A 55 -0.93 13.38 -10.27
N ILE A 56 -0.26 12.40 -9.67
CA ILE A 56 -0.12 12.25 -8.22
C ILE A 56 1.07 13.10 -7.75
N LEU A 57 0.88 13.91 -6.72
CA LEU A 57 1.94 14.78 -6.22
C LEU A 57 3.05 13.96 -5.54
N THR A 58 4.31 14.38 -5.69
CA THR A 58 5.47 13.71 -5.05
C THR A 58 5.29 13.55 -3.54
N LYS A 59 4.67 14.52 -2.87
CA LYS A 59 4.35 14.45 -1.43
C LYS A 59 3.38 13.32 -1.12
N GLU A 60 2.34 13.14 -1.93
CA GLU A 60 1.33 12.08 -1.75
C GLU A 60 1.96 10.71 -1.99
N LYS A 61 2.81 10.58 -3.01
CA LYS A 61 3.58 9.35 -3.26
C LYS A 61 4.44 8.98 -2.05
N ALA A 62 5.18 9.96 -1.50
CA ALA A 62 6.00 9.73 -0.31
C ALA A 62 5.16 9.32 0.92
N GLN A 63 3.99 9.93 1.12
CA GLN A 63 3.09 9.56 2.21
C GLN A 63 2.56 8.13 2.07
N LEU A 64 2.16 7.72 0.87
CA LEU A 64 1.69 6.36 0.58
C LEU A 64 2.79 5.32 0.80
N LEU A 65 4.01 5.61 0.35
CA LEU A 65 5.17 4.71 0.53
C LEU A 65 5.57 4.56 2.00
N ASN A 66 5.55 5.65 2.77
CA ASN A 66 5.85 5.61 4.20
C ASN A 66 4.77 4.84 4.99
N ALA A 67 3.49 5.02 4.63
CA ALA A 67 2.40 4.28 5.23
C ALA A 67 2.49 2.77 4.91
N THR A 68 2.79 2.43 3.65
CA THR A 68 3.04 1.05 3.21
C THR A 68 4.16 0.40 4.04
N ALA A 69 5.32 1.06 4.14
CA ALA A 69 6.45 0.56 4.94
C ALA A 69 6.07 0.38 6.42
N THR A 70 5.28 1.30 6.97
CA THR A 70 4.79 1.20 8.36
C THR A 70 3.93 -0.05 8.57
N ILE A 71 3.00 -0.34 7.66
CA ILE A 71 2.12 -1.52 7.71
C ILE A 71 2.95 -2.81 7.57
N MET A 72 3.90 -2.84 6.63
CA MET A 72 4.80 -3.99 6.45
C MET A 72 5.61 -4.28 7.72
N ASN A 73 6.17 -3.25 8.35
CA ASN A 73 6.88 -3.38 9.62
C ASN A 73 5.97 -3.90 10.75
N GLN A 74 4.73 -3.41 10.82
CA GLN A 74 3.75 -3.89 11.80
C GLN A 74 3.42 -5.36 11.60
N TRP A 75 3.21 -5.80 10.35
CA TRP A 75 2.96 -7.20 10.02
C TRP A 75 4.14 -8.09 10.38
N GLN A 76 5.36 -7.70 10.01
CA GLN A 76 6.56 -8.46 10.36
C GLN A 76 6.75 -8.59 11.88
N ASN A 77 6.49 -7.52 12.62
CA ASN A 77 6.53 -7.55 14.09
C ASN A 77 5.44 -8.45 14.69
N SER A 78 4.26 -8.53 14.08
CA SER A 78 3.20 -9.45 14.48
C SER A 78 3.62 -10.90 14.27
N MET A 79 4.20 -11.22 13.11
CA MET A 79 4.70 -12.56 12.82
C MET A 79 5.77 -13.01 13.82
N ASN A 80 6.69 -12.12 14.17
CA ASN A 80 7.75 -12.40 15.16
C ASN A 80 7.22 -12.62 16.59
N LYS A 81 6.06 -12.05 16.94
CA LYS A 81 5.43 -12.24 18.26
C LYS A 81 4.75 -13.59 18.38
N THR A 82 4.16 -14.11 17.30
CA THR A 82 3.48 -15.40 17.29
C THR A 82 4.45 -16.59 17.43
N VAL A 83 5.74 -16.37 17.15
CA VAL A 83 6.79 -17.41 17.24
C VAL A 83 7.40 -17.52 18.66
N LYS A 84 7.01 -16.65 19.60
CA LYS A 84 7.40 -16.75 21.02
C LYS A 84 6.30 -17.40 21.85
#